data_AF-A0A4Q3UFN9-F1
#
_entry.id   AF-A0A4Q3UFN9-F1
#
_cell.length_a   1.000
_cell.length_b   1.000
_cell.length_c   1.000
_cell.angle_alpha   90.00
_cell.angle_beta   90.00
_cell.angle_gamma   90.00
#
_symmetry.space_group_name_H-M   'P 1'
#
loop_
_entity.id
_entity.type
_entity.pdbx_description
1 polymer ?
#
loop_
_entity_poly.entity_id
_entity_poly.type
_entity_poly.pdbx_seq_one_letter_code
_entity_poly.pdbx_strand_id
1 'polypeptide(L)'
;VKEFEAGSQATVALVIDRTKGHDVGRGVETSLEAMVGHAAFLVETLLRQGVRVVLPQVDPESPNHANVQERTAEAMRSLALLEADRSETLSQELSEIMLPGGSVVYVFHAVADPELPSVGTSLIGRGMKVVPLVYDCASFGKNALTSAVEARYVDELQASGLTPQVMTVGGLDEDIEPQPVGAKR
;
A
#
# COMPACT_ATOMS: atom_id res chain seq x y z
N VAL A 1 34.65 -5.17 -26.81
CA VAL A 1 33.86 -4.24 -25.99
C VAL A 1 32.71 -5.05 -25.41
N LYS A 2 32.74 -5.33 -24.11
CA LYS A 2 31.74 -6.15 -23.42
C LYS A 2 30.67 -5.17 -22.96
N GLU A 3 29.56 -5.10 -23.69
CA GLU A 3 28.42 -4.29 -23.29
C GLU A 3 27.92 -4.86 -21.96
N PHE A 4 28.11 -4.09 -20.89
CA PHE A 4 27.45 -4.35 -19.62
C PHE A 4 25.98 -4.07 -19.87
N GLU A 5 25.15 -5.11 -19.76
CA GLU A 5 23.69 -4.98 -19.75
C GLU A 5 23.32 -3.82 -18.81
N ALA A 6 22.59 -2.87 -19.38
CA ALA A 6 21.98 -1.76 -18.70
C ALA A 6 21.30 -2.26 -17.41
N GLY A 7 21.56 -1.56 -16.31
CA GLY A 7 21.14 -1.96 -14.98
C GLY A 7 19.68 -2.41 -14.95
N SER A 8 19.45 -3.59 -14.39
CA SER A 8 18.13 -4.15 -14.09
C SER A 8 17.20 -3.05 -13.59
N GLN A 9 16.26 -2.62 -14.44
CA GLN A 9 15.21 -1.71 -14.01
C GLN A 9 14.37 -2.45 -12.97
N ALA A 10 14.56 -2.11 -11.69
CA ALA A 10 13.79 -2.70 -10.62
C ALA A 10 12.30 -2.47 -10.92
N THR A 11 11.50 -3.53 -10.85
CA THR A 11 10.04 -3.43 -10.94
C THR A 11 9.47 -3.40 -9.53
N VAL A 12 8.63 -2.42 -9.26
CA VAL A 12 7.91 -2.27 -8.01
C VAL A 12 6.42 -2.39 -8.29
N ALA A 13 5.75 -3.26 -7.55
CA ALA A 13 4.29 -3.34 -7.53
C ALA A 13 3.76 -2.74 -6.23
N LEU A 14 2.72 -1.91 -6.34
CA LEU A 14 1.97 -1.41 -5.20
C LEU A 14 0.59 -2.09 -5.19
N VAL A 15 0.26 -2.75 -4.09
CA VAL A 15 -0.99 -3.50 -3.91
C VAL A 15 -1.65 -2.98 -2.65
N ILE A 16 -2.85 -2.44 -2.78
CA ILE A 16 -3.57 -1.76 -1.69
C ILE A 16 -4.76 -2.60 -1.28
N ASP A 17 -4.98 -2.81 0.01
CA ASP A 17 -6.16 -3.51 0.50
C ASP A 17 -7.44 -2.77 0.13
N ARG A 18 -8.28 -3.44 -0.66
CA ARG A 18 -9.58 -2.96 -1.12
C ARG A 18 -10.73 -3.83 -0.61
N THR A 19 -10.45 -4.72 0.33
CA THR A 19 -11.44 -5.66 0.84
C THR A 19 -12.59 -4.88 1.47
N LYS A 20 -13.82 -5.25 1.14
CA LYS A 20 -15.02 -4.61 1.66
C LYS A 20 -15.06 -4.67 3.18
N GLY A 21 -15.12 -3.49 3.80
CA GLY A 21 -15.12 -3.34 5.25
C GLY A 21 -13.74 -3.23 5.90
N HIS A 22 -12.65 -3.31 5.11
CA HIS A 22 -11.29 -3.05 5.62
C HIS A 22 -10.91 -1.58 5.56
N ASP A 23 -11.66 -0.75 4.82
CA ASP A 23 -11.50 0.69 4.95
C ASP A 23 -12.15 1.19 6.24
N VAL A 24 -11.31 1.46 7.23
CA VAL A 24 -11.70 1.97 8.54
C VAL A 24 -11.50 3.47 8.58
N GLY A 25 -12.51 4.20 9.06
CA GLY A 25 -12.45 5.65 9.24
C GLY A 25 -13.79 6.31 8.95
N ARG A 26 -13.77 7.65 8.88
CA ARG A 26 -14.95 8.44 8.50
C ARG A 26 -14.57 9.58 7.59
N GLY A 27 -15.42 9.86 6.61
CA GLY A 27 -15.22 10.98 5.70
C GLY A 27 -13.95 10.79 4.87
N VAL A 28 -13.03 11.76 4.97
CA VAL A 28 -11.74 11.76 4.27
C VAL A 28 -10.59 11.20 5.12
N GLU A 29 -10.89 10.82 6.36
CA GLU A 29 -9.91 10.30 7.32
C GLU A 29 -10.11 8.79 7.44
N THR A 30 -9.75 8.08 6.37
CA THR A 30 -9.84 6.62 6.32
C THR A 30 -8.50 5.97 6.05
N SER A 31 -8.41 4.69 6.41
CA SER A 31 -7.22 3.89 6.16
C SER A 31 -6.89 3.80 4.67
N LEU A 32 -7.89 3.72 3.79
CA LEU A 32 -7.69 3.72 2.35
C LEU A 32 -7.09 5.05 1.87
N GLU A 33 -7.59 6.18 2.35
CA GLU A 33 -7.03 7.50 2.01
C GLU A 33 -5.56 7.62 2.43
N ALA A 34 -5.21 7.13 3.62
CA ALA A 34 -3.82 7.10 4.08
C ALA A 34 -2.94 6.18 3.19
N MET A 35 -3.44 5.00 2.83
CA MET A 35 -2.75 4.05 1.95
C MET A 35 -2.54 4.64 0.55
N VAL A 36 -3.57 5.26 -0.03
CA VAL A 36 -3.55 5.92 -1.33
C VAL A 36 -2.56 7.09 -1.33
N GLY A 37 -2.55 7.92 -0.28
CA GLY A 37 -1.61 9.03 -0.13
C GLY A 37 -0.14 8.56 -0.11
N HIS A 38 0.16 7.51 0.66
CA HIS A 38 1.52 6.94 0.68
C HIS A 38 1.88 6.24 -0.64
N ALA A 39 0.92 5.56 -1.29
CA ALA A 39 1.15 4.96 -2.60
C ALA A 39 1.46 6.02 -3.66
N ALA A 40 0.73 7.14 -3.67
CA ALA A 40 0.98 8.27 -4.54
C ALA A 40 2.40 8.83 -4.35
N PHE A 41 2.82 9.03 -3.09
CA PHE A 41 4.20 9.45 -2.78
C PHE A 41 5.26 8.47 -3.30
N LEU A 42 5.03 7.17 -3.14
CA LEU A 42 5.95 6.12 -3.62
C LEU A 42 6.01 6.09 -5.15
N VAL A 43 4.87 6.20 -5.84
CA VAL A 43 4.80 6.30 -7.31
C VAL A 43 5.69 7.43 -7.80
N GLU A 44 5.52 8.64 -7.27
CA GLU A 44 6.32 9.80 -7.72
C GLU A 44 7.81 9.59 -7.46
N THR A 45 8.16 9.13 -6.27
CA THR A 45 9.56 8.97 -5.85
C THR A 45 10.27 7.92 -6.70
N LEU A 46 9.65 6.76 -6.88
CA LEU A 46 10.21 5.63 -7.62
C LEU A 46 10.32 5.93 -9.11
N LEU A 47 9.28 6.52 -9.72
CA LEU A 47 9.33 6.88 -11.14
C LEU A 47 10.41 7.93 -11.43
N ARG A 48 10.61 8.91 -10.54
CA ARG A 48 11.72 9.88 -10.66
C ARG A 48 13.10 9.23 -10.57
N GLN A 49 13.21 8.07 -9.92
CA GLN A 49 14.43 7.26 -9.83
C GLN A 49 14.61 6.29 -11.01
N GLY A 50 13.68 6.28 -11.97
CA GLY A 50 13.70 5.36 -13.12
C GLY A 50 13.26 3.94 -12.79
N VAL A 51 12.63 3.71 -11.63
CA VAL A 51 12.05 2.43 -11.25
C VAL A 51 10.73 2.23 -12.00
N ARG A 52 10.48 1.01 -12.49
CA ARG A 52 9.20 0.68 -13.12
C ARG A 52 8.16 0.42 -12.04
N VAL A 53 7.13 1.27 -11.97
CA VAL A 53 6.03 1.13 -11.00
C VAL A 53 4.78 0.60 -11.70
N VAL A 54 4.23 -0.50 -11.17
CA VAL A 54 2.97 -1.10 -11.60
C VAL A 54 1.95 -1.11 -10.46
N LEU A 55 0.68 -1.00 -10.81
CA LEU A 55 -0.49 -1.06 -9.93
C LEU A 55 -1.36 -2.24 -10.39
N PRO A 56 -1.03 -3.49 -10.02
CA PRO A 56 -1.64 -4.68 -10.62
C PRO A 56 -3.18 -4.74 -10.55
N GLN A 57 -3.78 -4.05 -9.58
CA GLN A 57 -5.22 -4.03 -9.33
C GLN A 57 -6.00 -3.07 -10.25
N VAL A 58 -5.31 -2.14 -10.93
CA VAL A 58 -5.94 -1.03 -11.67
C VAL A 58 -5.24 -0.66 -12.97
N ASP A 59 -3.99 -1.08 -13.16
CA ASP A 59 -3.31 -0.88 -14.44
C ASP A 59 -3.96 -1.72 -15.53
N PRO A 60 -4.06 -1.19 -16.77
CA PRO A 60 -4.38 -2.03 -17.91
C PRO A 60 -3.27 -3.06 -18.15
N GLU A 61 -3.61 -4.22 -18.72
CA GLU A 61 -2.67 -5.34 -18.93
C GLU A 61 -1.38 -4.96 -19.70
N SER A 62 -1.43 -3.90 -20.50
CA SER A 62 -0.28 -3.43 -21.27
C SER A 62 -0.16 -1.91 -21.23
N PRO A 63 0.44 -1.33 -20.18
CA PRO A 63 0.63 0.10 -20.06
C PRO A 63 1.69 0.56 -21.08
N ASN A 64 1.29 1.36 -22.07
CA ASN A 64 2.21 1.95 -23.04
C ASN A 64 2.38 3.43 -22.72
N HIS A 65 3.48 3.78 -22.05
CA HIS A 65 3.76 5.18 -21.69
C HIS A 65 5.00 5.66 -22.42
N ALA A 66 4.91 6.85 -23.02
CA ALA A 66 6.02 7.44 -23.73
C ALA A 66 7.03 8.08 -22.77
N ASN A 67 6.61 8.49 -21.55
CA ASN A 67 7.49 9.11 -20.56
C ASN A 67 6.99 8.97 -19.10
N VAL A 68 7.86 9.38 -18.16
CA VAL A 68 7.61 9.34 -16.71
C VAL A 68 6.42 10.20 -16.28
N GLN A 69 6.22 11.38 -16.87
CA GLN A 69 5.14 12.29 -16.46
C GLN A 69 3.77 11.71 -16.79
N GLU A 70 3.62 11.10 -17.97
CA GLU A 70 2.42 10.37 -18.37
C GLU A 70 2.12 9.21 -17.42
N ARG A 71 3.15 8.40 -17.09
CA ARG A 71 2.98 7.29 -16.14
C ARG A 71 2.56 7.78 -14.75
N THR A 72 3.19 8.85 -14.24
CA THR A 72 2.81 9.44 -12.95
C THR A 72 1.36 9.91 -12.97
N ALA A 73 0.95 10.67 -14.00
CA ALA A 73 -0.41 11.18 -14.09
C ALA A 73 -1.46 10.06 -14.24
N GLU A 74 -1.13 8.97 -14.92
CA GLU A 74 -1.98 7.78 -14.98
C GLU A 74 -2.09 7.08 -13.63
N ALA A 75 -0.97 6.78 -12.99
CA ALA A 75 -0.95 6.14 -11.68
C ALA A 75 -1.76 6.94 -10.65
N MET A 76 -1.63 8.28 -10.64
CA MET A 76 -2.44 9.14 -9.76
C MET A 76 -3.94 9.06 -10.05
N ARG A 77 -4.33 9.01 -11.33
CA ARG A 77 -5.74 8.82 -11.70
C ARG A 77 -6.26 7.45 -11.26
N SER A 78 -5.48 6.39 -11.46
CA SER A 78 -5.87 5.05 -11.04
C SER A 78 -6.01 4.94 -9.53
N LEU A 79 -5.07 5.53 -8.78
CA LEU A 79 -5.13 5.59 -7.31
C LEU A 79 -6.35 6.38 -6.81
N ALA A 80 -6.69 7.49 -7.46
CA ALA A 80 -7.86 8.31 -7.11
C ALA A 80 -9.22 7.62 -7.38
N LEU A 81 -9.22 6.52 -8.14
CA LEU A 81 -10.42 5.72 -8.44
C LEU A 81 -10.53 4.46 -7.57
N LEU A 82 -9.63 4.29 -6.60
CA LEU A 82 -9.68 3.14 -5.71
C LEU A 82 -10.81 3.25 -4.70
N GLU A 83 -11.55 2.15 -4.57
CA GLU A 83 -12.58 1.96 -3.56
C GLU A 83 -12.34 0.63 -2.84
N ALA A 84 -12.70 0.57 -1.55
CA ALA A 84 -12.68 -0.65 -0.74
C ALA A 84 -13.98 -1.44 -0.91
N ASP A 85 -14.24 -1.86 -2.14
CA ASP A 85 -15.47 -2.49 -2.58
C ASP A 85 -15.30 -3.96 -2.98
N ARG A 86 -14.09 -4.51 -2.89
CA ARG A 86 -13.77 -5.87 -3.33
C ARG A 86 -14.28 -6.93 -2.37
N SER A 87 -14.79 -8.02 -2.91
CA SER A 87 -15.17 -9.20 -2.13
C SER A 87 -13.97 -10.07 -1.79
N GLU A 88 -12.98 -10.07 -2.67
CA GLU A 88 -11.74 -10.80 -2.58
C GLU A 88 -10.86 -10.20 -1.48
N THR A 89 -10.14 -11.05 -0.76
CA THR A 89 -9.15 -10.60 0.22
C THR A 89 -7.88 -10.13 -0.48
N LEU A 90 -7.08 -9.32 0.22
CA LEU A 90 -5.77 -8.91 -0.26
C LEU A 90 -4.87 -10.11 -0.63
N SER A 91 -4.89 -11.18 0.16
CA SER A 91 -4.14 -12.41 -0.13
C SER A 91 -4.61 -13.11 -1.40
N GLN A 92 -5.92 -13.13 -1.67
CA GLN A 92 -6.46 -13.69 -2.90
C GLN A 92 -5.96 -12.90 -4.10
N GLU A 93 -6.05 -11.58 -4.08
CA GLU A 93 -5.53 -10.73 -5.16
C GLU A 93 -4.02 -10.89 -5.35
N LEU A 94 -3.24 -10.94 -4.26
CA LEU A 94 -1.79 -11.15 -4.31
C LEU A 94 -1.41 -12.51 -4.93
N SER A 95 -2.21 -13.55 -4.72
CA SER A 95 -1.94 -14.89 -5.25
C SER A 95 -1.97 -14.94 -6.78
N GLU A 96 -2.72 -14.03 -7.40
CA GLU A 96 -2.92 -13.96 -8.86
C GLU A 96 -1.85 -13.09 -9.55
N ILE A 97 -1.06 -12.34 -8.79
CA ILE A 97 -0.09 -11.40 -9.37
C ILE A 97 1.04 -12.13 -10.12
N MET A 98 1.28 -11.67 -11.34
CA MET A 98 2.37 -12.12 -12.20
C MET A 98 3.39 -11.01 -12.39
N LEU A 99 4.52 -11.11 -11.68
CA LEU A 99 5.64 -10.19 -11.78
C LEU A 99 6.94 -10.93 -12.10
N PRO A 100 7.91 -10.27 -12.77
CA PRO A 100 9.25 -10.82 -12.93
C PRO A 100 9.92 -11.08 -11.57
N GLY A 101 10.77 -12.11 -11.50
CA GLY A 101 11.66 -12.31 -10.36
C GLY A 101 12.54 -11.09 -10.12
N GLY A 102 12.88 -10.81 -8.87
CA GLY A 102 13.60 -9.60 -8.45
C GLY A 102 12.70 -8.37 -8.23
N SER A 103 11.39 -8.47 -8.48
CA SER A 103 10.45 -7.39 -8.19
C SER A 103 10.26 -7.18 -6.68
N VAL A 104 9.91 -5.95 -6.30
CA VAL A 104 9.49 -5.61 -4.93
C VAL A 104 7.99 -5.35 -4.92
N VAL A 105 7.27 -5.98 -3.99
CA VAL A 105 5.83 -5.82 -3.81
C VAL A 105 5.58 -5.09 -2.50
N TYR A 106 5.10 -3.87 -2.56
CA TYR A 106 4.59 -3.15 -1.39
C TYR A 106 3.12 -3.48 -1.20
N VAL A 107 2.78 -3.95 0.00
CA VAL A 107 1.43 -4.43 0.34
C VAL A 107 0.86 -3.54 1.43
N PHE A 108 -0.09 -2.68 1.09
CA PHE A 108 -0.67 -1.71 2.00
C PHE A 108 -1.93 -2.30 2.62
N HIS A 109 -2.00 -2.39 3.95
CA HIS A 109 -3.22 -2.82 4.64
C HIS A 109 -3.29 -2.34 6.08
N ALA A 110 -4.50 -2.07 6.56
CA ALA A 110 -4.78 -1.66 7.94
C ALA A 110 -5.36 -2.79 8.80
N VAL A 111 -6.03 -3.76 8.16
CA VAL A 111 -6.68 -4.89 8.82
C VAL A 111 -5.89 -6.16 8.53
N ALA A 112 -5.59 -6.92 9.57
CA ALA A 112 -4.81 -8.15 9.45
C ALA A 112 -5.50 -9.15 8.51
N ASP A 113 -4.75 -9.65 7.52
CA ASP A 113 -5.18 -10.72 6.62
C ASP A 113 -4.45 -12.03 7.01
N PRO A 114 -5.16 -13.01 7.61
CA PRO A 114 -4.54 -14.23 8.11
C PRO A 114 -3.82 -15.08 7.04
N GLU A 115 -4.15 -14.91 5.77
CA GLU A 115 -3.56 -15.69 4.67
C GLU A 115 -2.29 -15.02 4.09
N LEU A 116 -2.06 -13.75 4.42
CA LEU A 116 -0.97 -12.95 3.85
C LEU A 116 0.42 -13.53 4.12
N PRO A 117 0.75 -14.08 5.31
CA PRO A 117 2.05 -14.70 5.55
C PRO A 117 2.32 -15.88 4.59
N SER A 118 1.31 -16.70 4.30
CA SER A 118 1.42 -17.85 3.40
C SER A 118 1.58 -17.43 1.94
N VAL A 119 0.75 -16.49 1.48
CA VAL A 119 0.83 -15.95 0.12
C VAL A 119 2.15 -15.19 -0.09
N GLY A 120 2.57 -14.38 0.88
CA GLY A 120 3.85 -13.68 0.86
C GLY A 120 5.04 -14.64 0.77
N THR A 121 5.02 -15.75 1.50
CA THR A 121 6.04 -16.81 1.38
C THR A 121 6.10 -17.38 -0.04
N SER A 122 4.94 -17.60 -0.66
CA SER A 122 4.85 -18.10 -2.04
C SER A 122 5.41 -17.11 -3.05
N LEU A 123 5.16 -15.80 -2.88
CA LEU A 123 5.75 -14.74 -3.71
C LEU A 123 7.28 -14.66 -3.54
N ILE A 124 7.77 -14.80 -2.30
CA ILE A 124 9.21 -14.86 -2.02
C ILE A 124 9.85 -16.07 -2.71
N GLY A 125 9.21 -17.23 -2.69
CA GLY A 125 9.64 -18.43 -3.42
C GLY A 125 9.74 -18.24 -4.94
N ARG A 126 8.98 -17.29 -5.50
CA ARG A 126 9.06 -16.85 -6.91
C ARG A 126 10.14 -15.79 -7.17
N GLY A 127 10.94 -15.45 -6.16
CA GLY A 127 12.06 -14.51 -6.26
C GLY A 127 11.68 -13.04 -6.07
N MET A 128 10.50 -12.75 -5.51
CA MET A 128 10.09 -11.37 -5.19
C MET A 128 10.49 -10.99 -3.75
N LYS A 129 10.64 -9.69 -3.49
CA LYS A 129 10.68 -9.15 -2.13
C LYS A 129 9.30 -8.62 -1.77
N VAL A 130 8.75 -9.00 -0.62
CA VAL A 130 7.44 -8.51 -0.16
C VAL A 130 7.63 -7.62 1.07
N VAL A 131 7.10 -6.40 1.00
CA VAL A 131 7.21 -5.36 2.03
C VAL A 131 5.80 -4.92 2.43
N PRO A 132 5.21 -5.54 3.47
CA PRO A 132 3.97 -5.05 4.06
C PRO A 132 4.17 -3.64 4.63
N LEU A 133 3.31 -2.72 4.24
CA LEU A 133 3.16 -1.41 4.86
C LEU A 133 1.89 -1.48 5.71
N VAL A 134 2.07 -1.68 7.02
CA VAL A 134 0.97 -1.96 7.94
C VAL A 134 0.52 -0.68 8.64
N TYR A 135 -0.79 -0.47 8.69
CA TYR A 135 -1.42 0.69 9.30
C TYR A 135 -2.21 0.24 10.52
N ASP A 136 -2.29 1.10 11.54
CA ASP A 136 -3.13 0.81 12.69
C ASP A 136 -4.59 1.13 12.37
N CYS A 137 -5.43 0.14 12.12
CA CYS A 137 -6.85 0.41 11.88
C CYS A 137 -7.54 1.08 13.10
N ALA A 138 -7.03 0.89 14.32
CA ALA A 138 -7.59 1.50 15.52
C ALA A 138 -7.37 3.03 15.56
N SER A 139 -6.33 3.54 14.89
CA SER A 139 -6.06 4.98 14.82
C SER A 139 -7.07 5.75 13.97
N PHE A 140 -7.83 5.05 13.11
CA PHE A 140 -8.88 5.65 12.28
C PHE A 140 -10.28 5.58 12.93
N GLY A 141 -10.39 4.96 14.10
CA GLY A 141 -11.62 4.86 14.87
C GLY A 141 -11.90 3.47 15.42
N LYS A 142 -12.97 3.37 16.22
CA LYS A 142 -13.37 2.11 16.85
C LYS A 142 -13.91 1.14 15.80
N ASN A 143 -13.25 0.00 15.68
CA ASN A 143 -13.69 -1.13 14.87
C ASN A 143 -13.47 -2.44 15.65
N ALA A 144 -14.10 -3.53 15.21
CA ALA A 144 -13.95 -4.86 15.82
C ALA A 144 -12.95 -5.76 15.05
N LEU A 145 -12.22 -5.17 14.11
CA LEU A 145 -11.27 -5.87 13.26
C LEU A 145 -9.93 -6.00 13.97
N THR A 146 -9.12 -6.96 13.54
CA THR A 146 -7.76 -7.13 14.06
C THR A 146 -6.84 -6.18 13.31
N SER A 147 -6.11 -5.34 14.02
CA SER A 147 -5.22 -4.34 13.41
C SER A 147 -3.99 -5.00 12.79
N ALA A 148 -3.53 -4.49 11.65
CA ALA A 148 -2.33 -4.97 10.97
C ALA A 148 -1.03 -4.65 11.74
N VAL A 149 -1.08 -3.75 12.73
CA VAL A 149 0.06 -3.45 13.62
C VAL A 149 0.09 -4.31 14.88
N GLU A 150 -0.88 -5.21 15.08
CA GLU A 150 -0.88 -6.13 16.22
C GLU A 150 0.43 -6.93 16.24
N ALA A 151 1.12 -6.92 17.39
CA ALA A 151 2.48 -7.44 17.51
C ALA A 151 2.60 -8.89 17.02
N ARG A 152 1.62 -9.72 17.38
CA ARG A 152 1.58 -11.13 16.95
C ARG A 152 1.51 -11.27 15.43
N TYR A 153 0.71 -10.45 14.77
CA TYR A 153 0.55 -10.52 13.32
C TYR A 153 1.80 -10.00 12.61
N VAL A 154 2.43 -8.93 13.12
CA VAL A 154 3.73 -8.44 12.62
C VAL A 154 4.82 -9.49 12.77
N ASP A 155 4.88 -10.18 13.91
CA ASP A 155 5.82 -11.28 14.15
C ASP A 155 5.59 -12.44 13.16
N GLU A 156 4.33 -12.79 12.89
CA GLU A 156 3.95 -13.81 11.90
C GLU A 156 4.39 -13.41 10.48
N LEU A 157 4.19 -12.16 10.06
CA LEU A 157 4.70 -11.65 8.77
C LEU A 157 6.23 -11.75 8.68
N GLN A 158 6.95 -11.35 9.73
CA GLN A 158 8.41 -11.44 9.80
C GLN A 158 8.91 -12.88 9.74
N ALA A 159 8.26 -13.79 10.49
CA ALA A 159 8.60 -15.21 10.52
C ALA A 159 8.43 -15.88 9.14
N SER A 160 7.49 -15.39 8.32
CA SER A 160 7.29 -15.79 6.92
C SER A 160 8.28 -15.16 5.93
N GLY A 161 9.25 -14.37 6.40
CA GLY A 161 10.29 -13.76 5.57
C GLY A 161 9.89 -12.44 4.92
N LEU A 162 8.70 -11.89 5.23
CA LEU A 162 8.30 -10.57 4.79
C LEU A 162 9.02 -9.50 5.63
N THR A 163 9.10 -8.27 5.12
CA THR A 163 9.74 -7.15 5.83
C THR A 163 8.71 -6.06 6.18
N PRO A 164 7.82 -6.28 7.17
CA PRO A 164 6.78 -5.30 7.49
C PRO A 164 7.38 -3.97 7.96
N GLN A 165 6.73 -2.88 7.59
CA GLN A 165 7.00 -1.51 8.03
C GLN A 165 5.72 -0.94 8.64
N VAL A 166 5.78 -0.53 9.90
CA VAL A 166 4.67 0.14 10.57
C VAL A 166 4.62 1.57 10.08
N MET A 167 3.49 1.94 9.47
CA MET A 167 3.26 3.26 8.91
C MET A 167 2.65 4.17 9.97
N THR A 168 3.26 5.34 10.16
CA THR A 168 2.68 6.39 10.98
C THR A 168 1.74 7.22 10.14
N VAL A 169 0.49 7.35 10.56
CA VAL A 169 -0.47 8.31 10.02
C VAL A 169 -0.28 9.57 10.86
N GLY A 170 0.21 10.66 10.26
CA GLY A 170 0.53 11.88 11.00
C GLY A 170 -0.65 12.36 11.84
N GLY A 171 -0.38 12.68 13.12
CA GLY A 171 -1.40 13.06 14.10
C GLY A 171 -2.19 14.29 13.66
N LEU A 172 -3.48 14.09 13.41
CA LEU A 172 -4.48 15.07 13.82
C LEU A 172 -4.55 14.98 15.35
N ASP A 173 -3.57 15.59 16.03
CA ASP A 173 -3.76 15.92 17.44
C ASP A 173 -4.92 16.91 17.49
N GLU A 174 -6.11 16.39 17.78
CA GLU A 174 -7.23 17.16 18.32
C GLU A 174 -6.82 17.72 19.69
N ASP A 175 -6.11 18.85 19.68
CA ASP A 175 -5.96 19.74 20.84
C ASP A 175 -6.06 21.21 20.39
N ILE A 176 -6.91 21.50 19.41
CA ILE A 176 -7.47 22.85 19.25
C ILE A 176 -8.79 22.88 20.00
N GLU A 177 -8.70 22.95 21.32
CA GLU A 177 -9.81 23.36 22.17
C GLU A 177 -10.26 24.75 21.69
N PRO A 178 -11.52 24.95 21.26
CA PRO A 178 -11.98 26.28 20.87
C PRO A 178 -11.94 27.19 22.10
N GLN A 179 -10.98 28.12 22.13
CA GLN A 179 -10.92 29.19 23.12
C GLN A 179 -12.29 29.91 23.15
N PRO A 180 -12.97 29.98 24.31
CA PRO A 180 -14.22 30.69 24.40
C PRO A 180 -13.95 32.17 24.11
N VAL A 181 -14.50 32.66 23.00
CA VAL A 181 -14.46 34.08 22.63
C VAL A 181 -15.21 34.84 23.73
N GLY A 182 -14.44 35.43 24.64
CA GLY A 182 -14.96 36.24 25.73
C GLY A 182 -15.80 37.39 25.17
N ALA A 183 -17.10 37.32 25.41
CA ALA A 183 -18.01 38.44 25.26
C ALA A 183 -17.57 39.57 26.21
N LYS A 184 -16.91 40.59 25.67
CA LYS A 184 -16.75 41.86 26.37
C LYS A 184 -18.06 42.63 26.24
N ARG A 185 -18.55 43.06 27.40
CA ARG A 185 -19.73 43.93 27.61
C ARG A 185 -19.54 45.30 26.99
#